data_AF-A0AAN0RJ78-F1
#
_entry.id   AF-A0AAN0RJ78-F1
#
_cell.length_a   1.000
_cell.length_b   1.000
_cell.length_c   1.000
_cell.angle_alpha   90.00
_cell.angle_beta   90.00
_cell.angle_gamma   90.00
#
_symmetry.space_group_name_H-M   'P 1'
#
loop_
_entity.id
_entity.type
_entity.pdbx_description
1 polymer ?
#
loop_
_entity_poly.entity_id
_entity_poly.type
_entity_poly.pdbx_seq_one_letter_code
_entity_poly.pdbx_strand_id
1 'polypeptide(L)'
;MFAYGIFKQVDDLNQLEDPGFLRFEFIFACAFLLILALRLWVMRGQGSALPQSAPDWQRVAAKLVHYGMYVALMMIAVTGLAIGVVFTLGLRDGALMGFCIAAHEASITASYALITLHVAAAVYHRFLRDGVWSAMVPLFKERSRDQVKATDQG
;
A
#
# COMPACT_ATOMS: atom_id res chain seq x y z
N MET A 1 -10.15 -1.88 -1.09
CA MET A 1 -9.25 -2.93 -0.56
C MET A 1 -8.53 -2.48 0.69
N PHE A 2 -7.63 -1.50 0.65
CA PHE A 2 -6.88 -1.09 1.84
C PHE A 2 -7.78 -0.58 2.98
N ALA A 3 -8.69 0.36 2.71
CA ALA A 3 -9.65 0.85 3.70
C ALA A 3 -10.54 -0.28 4.27
N TYR A 4 -10.96 -1.23 3.44
CA TYR A 4 -11.73 -2.39 3.89
C TYR A 4 -10.92 -3.27 4.85
N GLY A 5 -9.63 -3.47 4.60
CA GLY A 5 -8.72 -4.18 5.50
C GLY A 5 -8.56 -3.49 6.86
N ILE A 6 -8.55 -2.16 6.91
CA ILE A 6 -8.52 -1.39 8.17
C ILE A 6 -9.81 -1.58 8.96
N PHE A 7 -10.97 -1.38 8.33
CA PHE A 7 -12.27 -1.49 9.00
C PHE A 7 -12.54 -2.89 9.55
N LYS A 8 -11.91 -3.91 8.97
CA LYS A 8 -12.05 -5.31 9.35
C LYS A 8 -10.82 -5.84 10.10
N GLN A 9 -9.86 -4.99 10.46
CA GLN A 9 -8.65 -5.42 11.16
C GLN A 9 -9.05 -6.05 12.50
N VAL A 10 -8.55 -7.27 12.75
CA VAL A 10 -8.92 -8.07 13.91
C VAL A 10 -7.76 -8.16 14.86
N ASP A 11 -8.00 -7.70 16.08
CA ASP A 11 -6.99 -7.63 17.13
C ASP A 11 -7.06 -8.83 18.09
N ASP A 12 -8.02 -9.75 17.90
CA ASP A 12 -8.31 -10.85 18.82
C ASP A 12 -8.15 -12.22 18.16
N LEU A 13 -7.11 -12.97 18.54
CA LEU A 13 -6.86 -14.33 18.06
C LEU A 13 -8.02 -15.30 18.35
N ASN A 14 -8.83 -14.99 19.36
CA ASN A 14 -10.02 -15.76 19.72
C ASN A 14 -11.05 -15.82 18.57
N GLN A 15 -11.05 -14.85 17.65
CA GLN A 15 -11.94 -14.86 16.49
C GLN A 15 -11.53 -15.89 15.42
N LEU A 16 -10.26 -16.33 15.41
CA LEU A 16 -9.79 -17.40 14.53
C LEU A 16 -10.40 -18.76 14.90
N GLU A 17 -11.00 -18.89 16.08
CA GLU A 17 -11.73 -20.10 16.46
C GLU A 17 -13.03 -20.28 15.66
N ASP A 18 -13.59 -19.20 15.09
CA ASP A 18 -14.70 -19.30 14.14
C ASP A 18 -14.19 -19.78 12.77
N PRO A 19 -14.58 -20.98 12.31
CA PRO A 19 -14.16 -21.51 11.02
C PRO A 19 -14.60 -20.64 9.83
N GLY A 20 -15.70 -19.90 9.97
CA GLY A 20 -16.17 -18.96 8.94
C GLY A 20 -15.24 -17.77 8.79
N PHE A 21 -14.76 -17.25 9.91
CA PHE A 21 -13.84 -16.13 9.98
C PHE A 21 -12.47 -16.48 9.39
N LEU A 22 -11.88 -17.60 9.81
CA LEU A 22 -10.57 -18.06 9.31
C LEU A 22 -10.56 -18.30 7.80
N ARG A 23 -11.63 -18.88 7.24
CA ARG A 23 -11.76 -19.07 5.78
C ARG A 23 -11.84 -17.75 5.04
N PHE A 24 -12.58 -16.78 5.58
CA PHE A 24 -12.72 -15.46 4.96
C PHE A 24 -11.38 -14.74 4.89
N GLU A 25 -10.62 -14.70 5.99
CA GLU A 25 -9.30 -14.05 6.02
C GLU A 25 -8.31 -14.70 5.07
N PHE A 26 -8.32 -16.03 4.99
CA PHE A 26 -7.48 -16.77 4.06
C PHE A 26 -7.81 -16.39 2.60
N ILE A 27 -9.09 -16.39 2.22
CA ILE A 27 -9.53 -16.00 0.87
C ILE A 27 -9.17 -14.53 0.60
N PHE A 28 -9.41 -13.64 1.56
CA PHE A 28 -9.10 -12.22 1.44
C PHE A 28 -7.60 -12.00 1.24
N ALA A 29 -6.75 -12.66 2.02
CA ALA A 29 -5.30 -12.56 1.90
C ALA A 29 -4.80 -13.09 0.55
N CYS A 30 -5.31 -14.24 0.08
CA CYS A 30 -4.98 -14.75 -1.26
C CYS A 30 -5.42 -13.80 -2.37
N ALA A 31 -6.64 -13.29 -2.32
CA ALA A 31 -7.15 -12.32 -3.31
C ALA A 31 -6.33 -11.03 -3.29
N PHE A 32 -5.96 -10.54 -2.10
CA PHE A 32 -5.13 -9.36 -1.93
C PHE A 32 -3.74 -9.55 -2.55
N LEU A 33 -3.08 -10.69 -2.29
CA LEU A 33 -1.80 -11.04 -2.89
C LEU A 33 -1.88 -11.14 -4.41
N LEU A 34 -2.95 -11.72 -4.96
CA LEU A 34 -3.16 -11.81 -6.41
C LEU A 34 -3.30 -10.43 -7.04
N ILE A 35 -4.09 -9.53 -6.44
CA ILE A 35 -4.24 -8.16 -6.92
C ILE A 35 -2.90 -7.41 -6.83
N LEU A 36 -2.15 -7.61 -5.74
CA LEU A 36 -0.84 -7.00 -5.55
C LEU A 36 0.16 -7.48 -6.61
N ALA A 37 0.20 -8.78 -6.89
CA ALA A 37 1.03 -9.39 -7.93
C ALA A 37 0.66 -8.88 -9.33
N LEU A 38 -0.63 -8.81 -9.66
CA LEU A 38 -1.10 -8.22 -10.91
C LEU A 38 -0.67 -6.77 -11.04
N ARG A 39 -0.74 -5.99 -9.95
CA ARG A 39 -0.31 -4.59 -9.97
C ARG A 39 1.20 -4.46 -10.22
N LEU A 40 2.02 -5.29 -9.58
CA LEU A 40 3.46 -5.33 -9.84
C LEU A 40 3.78 -5.76 -11.27
N TRP A 41 2.99 -6.67 -11.85
CA TRP A 41 3.11 -7.06 -13.24
C TRP A 41 2.83 -5.89 -14.19
N VAL A 42 1.70 -5.19 -14.01
CA VAL A 42 1.35 -4.03 -14.83
C VAL A 42 2.40 -2.92 -14.72
N MET A 43 2.91 -2.67 -13.51
CA MET A 43 3.93 -1.64 -13.29
C MET A 43 5.27 -1.94 -13.98
N ARG A 44 5.62 -3.22 -14.24
CA ARG A 44 6.84 -3.54 -15.01
C ARG A 44 6.81 -2.94 -16.42
N GLY A 45 5.63 -2.66 -16.98
CA GLY A 45 5.46 -2.04 -18.30
C GLY A 45 5.22 -0.53 -18.29
N GLN A 46 5.11 0.12 -17.12
CA GLN A 46 4.80 1.55 -17.02
C GLN A 46 6.02 2.37 -16.59
N GLY A 47 6.38 3.39 -17.38
CA GLY A 47 7.46 4.32 -17.06
C GLY A 47 7.18 5.18 -15.82
N SER A 48 8.22 5.72 -15.21
CA SER A 48 8.11 6.63 -14.06
C SER A 48 7.33 7.89 -14.43
N ALA A 49 6.28 8.20 -13.66
CA ALA A 49 5.45 9.41 -13.83
C ALA A 49 6.15 10.72 -13.40
N LEU A 50 7.33 10.64 -12.77
CA LEU A 50 8.10 11.82 -12.39
C LEU A 50 8.67 12.54 -13.62
N PRO A 51 8.59 13.88 -13.69
CA PRO A 51 9.24 14.69 -14.73
C PRO A 51 10.74 14.38 -14.81
N GLN A 52 11.31 14.42 -16.02
CA GLN A 52 12.75 14.20 -16.21
C GLN A 52 13.62 15.26 -15.49
N SER A 53 13.04 16.41 -15.14
CA SER A 53 13.69 17.54 -14.46
C SER A 53 13.66 17.45 -12.92
N ALA A 54 13.02 16.44 -12.32
CA ALA A 54 12.96 16.31 -10.86
C ALA A 54 14.34 15.91 -10.29
N PRO A 55 14.80 16.51 -9.18
CA PRO A 55 16.05 16.13 -8.51
C PRO A 55 16.14 14.64 -8.20
N ASP A 56 17.32 14.05 -8.33
CA ASP A 56 17.53 12.61 -8.13
C ASP A 56 17.11 12.12 -6.74
N TRP A 57 17.26 12.95 -5.70
CA TRP A 57 16.83 12.63 -4.34
C TRP A 57 15.31 12.46 -4.22
N GLN A 58 14.51 13.26 -4.93
CA GLN A 58 13.04 13.13 -4.95
C GLN A 58 12.62 11.84 -5.67
N ARG A 59 13.34 11.48 -6.75
CA ARG A 59 13.10 10.24 -7.48
C ARG A 59 13.44 9.01 -6.65
N VAL A 60 14.55 9.04 -5.91
CA VAL A 60 14.92 7.95 -4.99
C VAL A 60 13.91 7.86 -3.85
N ALA A 61 13.52 8.98 -3.23
CA ALA A 61 12.52 8.98 -2.18
C ALA A 61 11.16 8.43 -2.66
N ALA A 62 10.67 8.87 -3.82
CA ALA A 62 9.41 8.39 -4.37
C ALA A 62 9.43 6.88 -4.67
N LYS A 63 10.55 6.36 -5.18
CA LYS A 63 10.75 4.91 -5.37
C LYS A 63 10.77 4.19 -4.04
N LEU A 64 11.53 4.68 -3.05
CA LEU A 64 11.67 4.07 -1.74
C LEU A 64 10.31 3.97 -1.04
N VAL A 65 9.49 5.02 -1.11
CA VAL A 65 8.13 5.01 -0.54
C VAL A 65 7.23 4.02 -1.27
N HIS A 66 7.22 4.00 -2.60
CA HIS A 66 6.40 3.05 -3.36
C HIS A 66 6.81 1.59 -3.11
N TYR A 67 8.09 1.28 -3.21
CA TYR A 67 8.59 -0.08 -2.96
C TYR A 67 8.40 -0.46 -1.49
N GLY A 68 8.64 0.46 -0.56
CA GLY A 68 8.36 0.27 0.86
C GLY A 68 6.90 -0.08 1.11
N MET A 69 5.96 0.63 0.49
CA MET A 69 4.53 0.33 0.58
C MET A 69 4.23 -1.07 0.05
N TYR A 70 4.78 -1.45 -1.11
CA TYR A 70 4.57 -2.79 -1.65
C TYR A 70 5.11 -3.89 -0.75
N VAL A 71 6.30 -3.70 -0.17
CA VAL A 71 6.89 -4.65 0.78
C VAL A 71 6.03 -4.74 2.03
N ALA A 72 5.62 -3.62 2.63
CA ALA A 72 4.81 -3.62 3.84
C ALA A 72 3.44 -4.29 3.61
N LEU A 73 2.76 -3.97 2.51
CA LEU A 73 1.49 -4.60 2.15
C LEU A 73 1.62 -6.11 1.86
N MET A 74 2.70 -6.52 1.19
CA MET A 74 3.01 -7.94 0.97
C MET A 74 3.24 -8.67 2.29
N MET A 75 4.03 -8.07 3.20
CA MET A 75 4.34 -8.64 4.51
C MET A 75 3.08 -8.83 5.36
N ILE A 76 2.13 -7.89 5.36
CA ILE A 76 0.83 -8.06 6.04
C ILE A 76 0.14 -9.33 5.55
N ALA A 77 -0.04 -9.49 4.24
CA ALA A 77 -0.77 -10.65 3.72
C ALA A 77 -0.03 -11.99 3.94
N VAL A 78 1.30 -12.00 3.79
CA VAL A 78 2.12 -13.19 4.03
C VAL A 78 2.09 -13.60 5.50
N THR A 79 2.26 -12.65 6.41
CA THR A 79 2.24 -12.92 7.86
C THR A 79 0.82 -13.30 8.33
N GLY A 80 -0.24 -12.74 7.76
CA GLY A 80 -1.62 -13.12 8.04
C GLY A 80 -1.93 -14.57 7.64
N LEU A 81 -1.48 -14.99 6.45
CA LEU A 81 -1.57 -16.39 6.04
C LEU A 81 -0.74 -17.30 6.95
N ALA A 82 0.45 -16.87 7.37
CA ALA A 82 1.28 -17.61 8.30
C ALA A 82 0.60 -17.81 9.66
N ILE A 83 -0.04 -16.78 10.22
CA ILE A 83 -0.84 -16.87 11.45
C ILE A 83 -1.93 -17.94 11.28
N GLY A 84 -2.71 -17.87 10.19
CA GLY A 84 -3.76 -18.85 9.90
C GLY A 84 -3.24 -20.29 9.82
N VAL A 85 -2.12 -20.52 9.11
CA VAL A 85 -1.51 -21.85 8.99
C VAL A 85 -0.99 -22.36 10.33
N VAL A 86 -0.22 -21.54 11.06
CA VAL A 86 0.32 -21.90 12.38
C VAL A 86 -0.81 -22.20 13.38
N PHE A 87 -1.91 -21.44 13.30
CA PHE A 87 -3.11 -21.66 14.09
C PHE A 87 -3.76 -23.01 13.79
N THR A 88 -3.92 -23.38 12.51
CA THR A 88 -4.48 -24.68 12.10
C THR A 88 -3.59 -25.88 12.47
N LEU A 89 -2.28 -25.66 12.60
CA LEU A 89 -1.33 -26.67 13.08
C LEU A 89 -1.37 -26.86 14.61
N GLY A 90 -2.17 -26.07 15.33
CA GLY A 90 -2.30 -26.16 16.79
C GLY A 90 -1.17 -25.49 17.57
N LEU A 91 -0.28 -24.73 16.92
CA LEU A 91 0.89 -24.10 17.53
C LEU A 91 0.55 -22.69 18.07
N ARG A 92 -0.52 -22.58 18.87
CA ARG A 92 -1.11 -21.30 19.29
C ARG A 92 -0.23 -20.50 20.26
N ASP A 93 0.46 -21.17 21.18
CA ASP A 93 1.27 -20.53 22.23
C ASP A 93 2.79 -20.56 21.94
N GLY A 94 3.17 -20.83 20.70
CA GLY A 94 4.58 -20.94 20.30
C GLY A 94 5.23 -19.57 20.06
N ALA A 95 6.56 -19.50 20.24
CA ALA A 95 7.36 -18.33 19.86
C ALA A 95 7.18 -17.95 18.37
N LEU A 96 6.88 -18.94 17.53
CA LEU A 96 6.54 -18.73 16.12
C LEU A 96 5.25 -17.91 15.92
N MET A 97 4.20 -18.20 16.68
CA MET A 97 2.93 -17.46 16.60
C MET A 97 3.14 -16.01 17.02
N GLY A 98 3.81 -15.79 18.15
CA GLY A 98 4.14 -14.44 18.63
C GLY A 98 4.97 -13.64 17.62
N PHE A 99 5.94 -14.30 16.96
CA PHE A 99 6.72 -13.66 15.88
C PHE A 99 5.85 -13.30 14.67
N CYS A 100 4.96 -14.19 14.22
CA CYS A 100 4.07 -13.94 13.10
C CYS A 100 3.12 -12.76 13.36
N ILE A 101 2.54 -12.70 14.56
CA ILE A 101 1.66 -11.60 14.98
C ILE A 101 2.45 -10.29 15.05
N ALA A 102 3.59 -10.27 15.74
CA ALA A 102 4.42 -9.07 15.84
C ALA A 102 4.87 -8.55 14.46
N ALA A 103 5.26 -9.46 13.56
CA ALA A 103 5.62 -9.09 12.19
C ALA A 103 4.43 -8.54 11.40
N HIS A 104 3.24 -9.11 11.60
CA HIS A 104 2.00 -8.64 10.97
C HIS A 104 1.65 -7.22 11.43
N GLU A 105 1.59 -6.99 12.75
CA GLU A 105 1.29 -5.69 13.35
C GLU A 105 2.33 -4.61 12.97
N ALA A 106 3.62 -4.96 13.00
CA ALA A 106 4.69 -4.07 12.56
C ALA A 106 4.52 -3.68 11.09
N SER A 107 4.09 -4.62 10.24
CA SER A 107 3.86 -4.37 8.82
C SER A 107 2.63 -3.47 8.57
N ILE A 108 1.58 -3.61 9.38
CA ILE A 108 0.43 -2.71 9.37
C ILE A 108 0.85 -1.29 9.75
N THR A 109 1.59 -1.15 10.85
CA THR A 109 2.09 0.15 11.32
C THR A 109 2.98 0.82 10.27
N ALA A 110 3.90 0.06 9.66
CA ALA A 110 4.75 0.55 8.58
C ALA A 110 3.91 0.99 7.36
N SER A 111 2.87 0.23 7.02
CA SER A 111 1.96 0.57 5.92
C SER A 111 1.22 1.89 6.19
N TYR A 112 0.73 2.13 7.40
CA TYR A 112 0.11 3.40 7.78
C TYR A 112 1.06 4.58 7.65
N ALA A 113 2.29 4.45 8.14
CA ALA A 113 3.29 5.50 8.02
C ALA A 113 3.61 5.82 6.55
N LEU A 114 3.85 4.79 5.73
CA LEU A 114 4.22 4.95 4.33
C LEU A 114 3.08 5.48 3.46
N ILE A 115 1.84 5.02 3.69
CA ILE A 115 0.67 5.53 2.97
C ILE A 115 0.40 6.99 3.34
N THR A 116 0.52 7.35 4.61
CA THR A 116 0.37 8.74 5.06
C THR A 116 1.41 9.62 4.39
N LEU A 117 2.67 9.20 4.38
CA LEU A 117 3.75 9.93 3.72
C LEU A 117 3.52 10.03 2.21
N HIS A 118 3.06 8.96 1.56
CA HIS A 118 2.71 8.96 0.14
C HIS A 118 1.58 9.95 -0.19
N VAL A 119 0.50 9.95 0.58
CA VAL A 119 -0.63 10.89 0.41
C VAL A 119 -0.17 12.33 0.65
N ALA A 120 0.61 12.58 1.70
CA ALA A 120 1.18 13.89 1.97
C ALA A 120 2.07 14.38 0.81
N ALA A 121 2.91 13.51 0.25
CA ALA A 121 3.72 13.83 -0.91
C ALA A 121 2.85 14.14 -2.15
N ALA A 122 1.82 13.34 -2.42
CA ALA A 122 0.90 13.58 -3.53
C ALA A 122 0.19 14.94 -3.40
N VAL A 123 -0.24 15.31 -2.19
CA VAL A 123 -0.84 16.61 -1.89
C VAL A 123 0.18 17.74 -2.02
N TYR A 124 1.41 17.56 -1.56
CA TYR A 124 2.50 18.54 -1.73
C TYR A 124 2.77 18.81 -3.22
N HIS A 125 2.83 17.77 -4.04
CA HIS A 125 3.00 17.89 -5.49
C HIS A 125 1.79 18.52 -6.19
N ARG A 126 0.56 18.34 -5.67
CA ARG A 126 -0.61 19.12 -6.13
C ARG A 126 -0.39 20.62 -5.92
N PHE A 127 0.13 21.03 -4.77
CA PHE A 127 0.38 22.46 -4.54
C PHE A 127 1.48 23.01 -5.48
N LEU A 128 2.44 22.17 -5.88
CA LEU A 128 3.49 22.51 -6.85
C LEU A 128 3.01 22.56 -8.31
N ARG A 129 1.86 21.93 -8.63
CA ARG A 129 1.28 21.87 -9.99
C ARG A 129 2.24 21.31 -11.04
N ASP A 130 3.08 20.37 -10.63
CA ASP A 130 4.13 19.76 -11.45
C ASP A 130 3.63 18.56 -12.29
N GLY A 131 2.32 18.28 -12.26
CA GLY A 131 1.69 17.24 -13.04
C GLY A 131 1.71 15.85 -12.39
N VAL A 132 2.43 15.65 -11.28
CA VAL A 132 2.47 14.36 -10.56
C VAL A 132 1.08 13.97 -10.04
N TRP A 133 0.32 14.94 -9.53
CA TRP A 133 -1.07 14.70 -9.13
C TRP A 133 -1.94 14.23 -10.29
N SER A 134 -1.78 14.84 -11.46
CA SER A 134 -2.60 14.50 -12.65
C SER A 134 -2.29 13.11 -13.19
N ALA A 135 -1.11 12.56 -12.90
CA ALA A 135 -0.76 11.18 -13.19
C ALA A 135 -1.39 10.19 -12.19
N MET A 136 -1.60 10.60 -10.93
CA MET A 136 -2.24 9.77 -9.89
C MET A 136 -3.78 9.85 -9.92
N VAL A 137 -4.34 11.02 -10.22
CA VAL A 137 -5.79 11.28 -10.22
C VAL A 137 -6.18 11.85 -11.59
N PRO A 138 -6.43 11.00 -12.60
CA PRO A 138 -6.71 11.45 -13.97
C PRO A 138 -8.06 12.15 -14.13
N LEU A 139 -8.96 12.03 -13.13
CA LEU A 139 -10.29 12.66 -13.12
C LEU A 139 -10.25 14.12 -12.64
N PHE A 140 -9.26 14.51 -11.83
CA PHE A 140 -9.11 15.87 -11.28
C PHE A 140 -7.75 16.46 -11.67
N LYS A 141 -7.54 16.64 -12.98
CA LYS A 141 -6.29 17.18 -13.53
C LYS A 141 -6.05 18.61 -13.06
N GLU A 142 -4.79 18.93 -12.80
CA GLU A 142 -4.36 20.30 -12.51
C GLU A 142 -4.17 21.07 -13.82
N ARG A 143 -4.53 22.35 -13.82
CA ARG A 143 -4.16 23.24 -14.93
C ARG A 143 -2.67 23.57 -14.78
N SER A 144 -1.83 23.07 -15.71
CA SER A 144 -0.38 23.34 -15.75
C SER A 144 -0.11 24.85 -15.78
N ARG A 145 1.02 25.29 -15.22
CA ARG A 145 1.44 26.72 -15.19
C ARG A 145 1.54 27.32 -16.60
N ASP A 146 1.82 26.49 -17.61
CA ASP A 146 1.89 26.90 -19.01
C ASP A 146 0.52 27.19 -19.62
N GLN A 147 -0.53 26.49 -19.17
CA GLN A 147 -1.92 26.72 -19.60
C GLN A 147 -2.49 28.02 -19.01
N VAL A 148 -2.06 28.39 -17.79
CA VAL A 148 -2.48 29.65 -17.15
C VAL A 148 -1.86 30.84 -17.87
N LYS A 149 -0.56 30.79 -18.19
CA LYS A 149 0.11 31.84 -18.97
C LYS A 149 -0.49 32.07 -20.36
N ALA A 150 -0.96 31.01 -21.03
CA ALA A 150 -1.60 31.13 -22.34
C ALA A 150 -3.00 31.77 -22.29
N THR A 151 -3.66 31.75 -21.13
CA THR A 151 -5.00 32.35 -20.97
C THR A 151 -4.94 33.83 -20.59
N ASP A 152 -3.86 34.28 -19.92
CA ASP A 152 -3.63 35.69 -19.56
C ASP A 152 -3.06 36.54 -20.72
N GLN A 153 -2.68 35.91 -21.84
CA GLN A 153 -2.12 36.60 -23.03
C GLN A 153 -3.11 36.67 -24.21
N GLY A 154 -4.37 36.28 -24.01
CA GLY A 154 -5.43 36.28 -25.02
C GLY A 154 -6.48 37.37 -24.81
#